data_AF-A0A0S8CQY7-F1
#
_entry.id   AF-A0A0S8CQY7-F1
#
_cell.length_a   1.000
_cell.length_b   1.000
_cell.length_c   1.000
_cell.angle_alpha   90.00
_cell.angle_beta   90.00
_cell.angle_gamma   90.00
#
_symmetry.space_group_name_H-M   'P 1'
#
loop_
_entity.id
_entity.type
_entity.pdbx_description
1 polymer ?
#
loop_
_entity_poly.entity_id
_entity_poly.type
_entity_poly.pdbx_seq_one_letter_code
_entity_poly.pdbx_strand_id
1 'polypeptide(L)'
;MMVRFSEIINIKDDIEKDAGTSVTNEREDQLWLSGSQIIRKAGEDVVTEIPHTSIRDHVSLEAVKYFEKLIDGAQELRGRVLNDQGISPSPILADLHYVIDNALVDEINEFAMSSPDTYDWMLLHTVRVTIASIKIGKGMGYDTKGLLELGLAAFMENVGMYKIPDFIQNKKEKLKPEEISIIKQHPKIGFQILSKLGGRYGWLS
;
A
#
# COMPACT_ATOMS: atom_id res chain seq x y z
N MET A 1 7.19 8.45 -18.65
CA MET A 1 6.35 9.49 -18.02
C MET A 1 5.05 8.79 -17.66
N MET A 2 4.82 8.54 -16.37
CA MET A 2 3.71 7.71 -15.88
C MET A 2 2.53 8.63 -15.58
N VAL A 3 1.41 8.39 -16.25
CA VAL A 3 0.14 9.12 -16.12
C VAL A 3 -0.34 8.97 -14.68
N ARG A 4 -0.72 10.09 -14.04
CA ARG A 4 -1.20 10.08 -12.65
C ARG A 4 -2.64 9.58 -12.64
N PHE A 5 -3.02 8.73 -11.67
CA PHE A 5 -4.42 8.30 -11.49
C PHE A 5 -5.40 9.48 -11.26
N SER A 6 -4.88 10.64 -10.83
CA SER A 6 -5.64 11.90 -10.75
C SER A 6 -6.06 12.48 -12.10
N GLU A 7 -5.46 12.04 -13.21
CA GLU A 7 -5.78 12.51 -14.57
C GLU A 7 -6.96 11.76 -15.19
N ILE A 8 -7.33 10.58 -14.67
CA ILE A 8 -8.41 9.73 -15.20
C ILE A 8 -9.79 10.13 -14.66
N ILE A 9 -9.84 10.84 -13.53
CA ILE A 9 -11.10 11.17 -12.85
C ILE A 9 -11.84 12.37 -13.49
N ASN A 10 -11.17 13.18 -14.31
CA ASN A 10 -11.77 14.42 -14.86
C ASN A 10 -12.41 14.29 -16.24
N ILE A 11 -12.44 13.12 -16.88
CA ILE A 11 -13.04 12.99 -18.23
C ILE A 11 -14.58 13.07 -18.21
N LYS A 12 -15.22 12.97 -17.04
CA LYS A 12 -16.68 13.08 -16.94
C LYS A 12 -17.22 14.50 -16.70
N ASP A 13 -16.36 15.43 -16.31
CA ASP A 13 -16.78 16.79 -15.92
C ASP A 13 -16.55 17.85 -17.02
N ASP A 14 -15.81 17.50 -18.09
CA ASP A 14 -15.46 18.40 -19.19
C ASP A 14 -16.54 18.50 -20.30
N ILE A 15 -17.70 17.84 -20.15
CA ILE A 15 -18.85 18.03 -21.06
C ILE A 15 -19.82 19.11 -20.54
N GLU A 16 -19.74 19.53 -19.26
CA GLU A 16 -20.75 20.42 -18.66
C GLU A 16 -20.26 21.86 -18.34
N LYS A 17 -19.03 22.25 -18.71
CA LYS A 17 -18.47 23.58 -18.36
C LYS A 17 -18.10 24.49 -19.53
N ASP A 18 -18.95 24.57 -20.55
CA ASP A 18 -18.95 25.68 -21.51
C ASP A 18 -19.85 26.85 -21.07
N ALA A 19 -19.84 27.17 -19.78
CA ALA A 19 -20.46 28.38 -19.24
C ALA A 19 -19.49 29.03 -18.24
N GLY A 20 -18.97 30.19 -18.63
CA GLY A 20 -17.82 30.87 -18.03
C GLY A 20 -17.88 31.10 -16.52
N THR A 21 -16.70 31.25 -15.90
CA THR A 21 -16.10 32.54 -15.51
C THR A 21 -14.72 32.26 -14.90
N SER A 22 -13.75 33.12 -15.19
CA SER A 22 -12.38 33.07 -14.71
C SER A 22 -12.24 33.18 -13.19
N VAL A 23 -11.50 32.25 -12.57
CA VAL A 23 -10.74 32.52 -11.34
C VAL A 23 -9.39 31.83 -11.48
N THR A 24 -8.32 32.64 -11.52
CA THR A 24 -6.93 32.20 -11.39
C THR A 24 -6.73 31.57 -10.01
N ASN A 25 -6.27 30.32 -9.96
CA ASN A 25 -5.72 29.76 -8.73
C ASN A 25 -4.49 28.90 -9.07
N GLU A 26 -3.36 29.34 -8.51
CA GLU A 26 -2.07 28.67 -8.53
C GLU A 26 -2.22 27.25 -7.98
N ARG A 27 -1.88 26.26 -8.80
CA ARG A 27 -1.96 24.85 -8.43
C ARG A 27 -0.69 24.46 -7.66
N GLU A 28 -0.80 24.43 -6.34
CA GLU A 28 0.15 23.71 -5.50
C GLU A 28 -0.17 22.21 -5.52
N ASP A 29 0.77 21.43 -6.07
CA ASP A 29 0.74 19.96 -6.07
C ASP A 29 0.77 19.45 -4.61
N GLN A 30 -0.41 19.16 -4.06
CA GLN A 30 -0.57 18.59 -2.72
C GLN A 30 -0.25 17.08 -2.74
N LEU A 31 0.87 16.70 -2.12
CA LEU A 31 1.19 15.30 -1.84
C LEU A 31 0.57 14.91 -0.49
N TRP A 32 -0.59 14.26 -0.53
CA TRP A 32 -1.27 13.73 0.66
C TRP A 32 -0.71 12.34 0.98
N LEU A 33 -0.16 12.16 2.19
CA LEU A 33 0.42 10.89 2.66
C LEU A 33 -0.43 10.18 3.71
N SER A 34 -1.68 10.60 3.91
CA SER A 34 -2.65 9.82 4.68
C SER A 34 -3.91 9.60 3.85
N GLY A 35 -4.17 8.34 3.47
CA GLY A 35 -5.39 7.91 2.79
C GLY A 35 -6.61 7.86 3.71
N SER A 36 -6.76 8.83 4.60
CA SER A 36 -7.81 8.80 5.62
C SER A 36 -8.41 10.19 5.83
N GLN A 37 -9.21 10.64 4.85
CA GLN A 37 -10.45 11.39 5.10
C GLN A 37 -11.47 11.07 3.99
N ILE A 38 -12.39 10.13 4.27
CA ILE A 38 -13.74 10.26 3.71
C ILE A 38 -14.32 11.51 4.36
N ILE A 39 -14.32 12.63 3.63
CA ILE A 39 -15.12 13.80 4.01
C ILE A 39 -16.58 13.38 3.88
N ARG A 40 -17.20 12.96 4.99
CA ARG A 40 -18.66 12.86 5.07
C ARG A 40 -19.20 14.28 5.00
N LYS A 41 -19.75 14.66 3.85
CA LYS A 41 -20.53 15.89 3.71
C LYS A 41 -21.75 15.73 4.62
N ALA A 42 -21.92 16.64 5.58
CA ALA A 42 -23.08 16.64 6.44
C ALA A 42 -24.34 16.88 5.61
N GLY A 43 -25.33 15.99 5.68
CA GLY A 43 -26.71 16.32 5.31
C GLY A 43 -27.45 15.46 4.27
N GLU A 44 -27.11 14.20 4.03
CA GLU A 44 -28.00 13.30 3.27
C GLU A 44 -28.16 11.95 4.01
N ASP A 45 -29.20 11.88 4.82
CA ASP A 45 -29.72 10.63 5.39
C ASP A 45 -30.45 9.85 4.29
N VAL A 46 -29.70 9.02 3.57
CA VAL A 46 -30.28 7.85 2.88
C VAL A 46 -29.52 6.62 3.36
N VAL A 47 -29.95 6.10 4.49
CA VAL A 47 -29.55 4.76 4.97
C VAL A 47 -30.24 3.75 4.05
N THR A 48 -29.56 3.35 2.98
CA THR A 48 -29.83 2.05 2.39
C THR A 48 -29.02 1.04 3.20
N GLU A 49 -29.71 0.20 3.97
CA GLU A 49 -29.09 -0.94 4.64
C GLU A 49 -28.47 -1.84 3.56
N ILE A 50 -27.15 -1.73 3.41
CA ILE A 50 -26.37 -2.72 2.67
C ILE A 50 -26.43 -4.00 3.50
N PRO A 51 -26.83 -5.15 2.96
CA PRO A 51 -26.88 -6.39 3.71
C PRO A 51 -25.49 -6.68 4.31
N HIS A 52 -25.38 -6.59 5.64
CA HIS A 52 -24.21 -7.02 6.39
C HIS A 52 -24.16 -8.55 6.44
N THR A 53 -23.91 -9.18 5.30
CA THR A 53 -23.15 -10.42 5.35
C THR A 53 -21.72 -10.00 5.64
N SER A 54 -21.15 -10.46 6.75
CA SER A 54 -19.78 -10.09 7.10
C SER A 54 -18.89 -10.64 5.98
N ILE A 55 -18.03 -9.82 5.37
CA ILE A 55 -17.11 -10.28 4.32
C ILE A 55 -16.24 -11.44 4.84
N ARG A 56 -16.04 -11.51 6.18
CA ARG A 56 -15.37 -12.65 6.84
C ARG A 56 -16.09 -13.98 6.65
N ASP A 57 -17.38 -13.98 6.33
CA ASP A 57 -18.19 -15.20 6.20
C ASP A 57 -17.93 -15.90 4.84
N HIS A 58 -17.27 -15.22 3.89
CA HIS A 58 -17.01 -15.70 2.54
C HIS A 58 -15.52 -15.94 2.23
N VAL A 59 -14.60 -15.57 3.14
CA VAL A 59 -13.16 -15.76 2.97
C VAL A 59 -12.72 -17.03 3.70
N SER A 60 -11.89 -17.87 3.06
CA SER A 60 -11.40 -19.08 3.71
C SER A 60 -10.54 -18.77 4.95
N LEU A 61 -10.61 -19.64 5.96
CA LEU A 61 -9.72 -19.56 7.14
C LEU A 61 -8.24 -19.59 6.76
N GLU A 62 -7.93 -20.24 5.63
CA GLU A 62 -6.58 -20.31 5.10
C GLU A 62 -6.10 -18.97 4.53
N ALA A 63 -6.96 -18.26 3.77
CA ALA A 63 -6.67 -16.91 3.31
C ALA A 63 -6.49 -15.94 4.49
N VAL A 64 -7.36 -16.01 5.51
CA VAL A 64 -7.20 -15.20 6.74
C VAL A 64 -5.87 -15.49 7.43
N LYS A 65 -5.51 -16.77 7.60
CA LYS A 65 -4.24 -17.18 8.20
C LYS A 65 -3.03 -16.62 7.44
N TYR A 66 -3.01 -16.69 6.10
CA TYR A 66 -1.88 -16.19 5.33
C TYR A 66 -1.85 -14.66 5.24
N PHE A 67 -3.00 -14.00 5.27
CA PHE A 67 -3.05 -12.56 5.49
C PHE A 67 -2.39 -12.17 6.82
N GLU A 68 -2.73 -12.85 7.92
CA GLU A 68 -2.13 -12.58 9.24
C GLU A 68 -0.62 -12.84 9.24
N LYS A 69 -0.15 -13.92 8.60
CA LYS A 69 1.29 -14.17 8.44
C LYS A 69 2.01 -13.05 7.69
N LEU A 70 1.39 -12.48 6.65
CA LEU A 70 1.97 -11.35 5.92
C LEU A 70 2.00 -10.07 6.77
N ILE A 71 0.99 -9.85 7.62
CA ILE A 71 1.00 -8.75 8.60
C ILE A 71 2.13 -8.93 9.62
N ASP A 72 2.26 -10.14 10.19
CA ASP A 72 3.33 -10.46 11.15
C ASP A 72 4.71 -10.30 10.51
N GLY A 73 4.86 -10.73 9.25
CA GLY A 73 6.07 -10.53 8.48
C GLY A 73 6.42 -9.05 8.26
N ALA A 74 5.41 -8.20 8.02
CA ALA A 74 5.61 -6.77 7.86
C ALA A 74 6.00 -6.12 9.19
N GLN A 75 5.41 -6.58 10.29
CA GLN A 75 5.76 -6.15 11.65
C GLN A 75 7.20 -6.55 12.02
N GLU A 76 7.61 -7.77 11.70
CA GLU A 76 8.99 -8.24 11.91
C GLU A 76 9.97 -7.40 11.07
N LEU A 77 9.67 -7.17 9.80
CA LEU A 77 10.48 -6.35 8.90
C LEU A 77 10.66 -4.93 9.46
N ARG A 78 9.58 -4.28 9.89
CA ARG A 78 9.63 -2.97 10.56
C ARG A 78 10.52 -3.01 11.79
N GLY A 79 10.35 -4.01 12.65
CA GLY A 79 11.16 -4.20 13.86
C GLY A 79 12.65 -4.33 13.54
N ARG A 80 13.02 -5.16 12.55
CA ARG A 80 14.41 -5.33 12.12
C ARG A 80 15.00 -4.03 11.57
N VAL A 81 14.27 -3.32 10.72
CA VAL A 81 14.70 -2.04 10.16
C VAL A 81 14.92 -1.01 11.26
N LEU A 82 13.97 -0.86 12.19
CA LEU A 82 14.09 0.09 13.29
C LEU A 82 15.32 -0.19 14.17
N ASN A 83 15.63 -1.46 14.42
CA ASN A 83 16.75 -1.90 15.25
C ASN A 83 18.07 -2.15 14.47
N ASP A 84 18.13 -1.74 13.20
CA ASP A 84 19.31 -1.92 12.32
C ASP A 84 19.80 -3.38 12.22
N GLN A 85 18.87 -4.32 12.28
CA GLN A 85 19.13 -5.76 12.15
C GLN A 85 19.08 -6.21 10.69
N GLY A 86 19.79 -7.30 10.39
CA GLY A 86 19.75 -7.93 9.07
C GLY A 86 18.34 -8.41 8.70
N ILE A 87 17.97 -8.22 7.44
CA ILE A 87 16.69 -8.64 6.86
C ILE A 87 16.89 -9.98 6.13
N SER A 88 16.01 -10.95 6.39
CA SER A 88 15.97 -12.22 5.68
C SER A 88 14.72 -12.27 4.82
N PRO A 89 14.84 -12.27 3.47
CA PRO A 89 13.66 -12.34 2.59
C PRO A 89 12.98 -13.72 2.56
N SER A 90 13.66 -14.79 3.00
CA SER A 90 13.19 -16.18 2.85
C SER A 90 11.82 -16.48 3.48
N PRO A 91 11.49 -16.03 4.70
CA PRO A 91 10.17 -16.29 5.29
C PRO A 91 9.03 -15.70 4.46
N ILE A 92 9.17 -14.43 4.04
CA ILE A 92 8.17 -13.75 3.19
C ILE A 92 8.05 -14.46 1.84
N LEU A 93 9.16 -14.81 1.20
CA LEU A 93 9.13 -15.56 -0.06
C LEU A 93 8.41 -16.90 0.08
N ALA A 94 8.60 -17.64 1.18
CA ALA A 94 7.91 -18.89 1.43
C ALA A 94 6.39 -18.70 1.56
N ASP A 95 5.97 -17.64 2.27
CA ASP A 95 4.56 -17.31 2.44
C ASP A 95 3.92 -16.86 1.12
N LEU A 96 4.60 -16.02 0.34
CA LEU A 96 4.13 -15.61 -0.99
C LEU A 96 4.03 -16.78 -1.95
N HIS A 97 5.01 -17.70 -1.92
CA HIS A 97 4.97 -18.92 -2.74
C HIS A 97 3.74 -19.75 -2.41
N TYR A 98 3.44 -19.95 -1.13
CA TYR A 98 2.26 -20.67 -0.71
C TYR A 98 0.96 -19.98 -1.15
N VAL A 99 0.87 -18.66 -0.99
CA VAL A 99 -0.29 -17.86 -1.42
C VAL A 99 -0.53 -17.98 -2.92
N ILE A 100 0.54 -17.98 -3.73
CA ILE A 100 0.44 -18.10 -5.18
C ILE A 100 -0.01 -19.50 -5.59
N ASP A 101 0.64 -20.54 -5.06
CA ASP A 101 0.39 -21.95 -5.41
C ASP A 101 -1.01 -22.43 -5.02
N ASN A 102 -1.52 -21.93 -3.89
CA ASN A 102 -2.85 -22.30 -3.38
C ASN A 102 -3.94 -21.32 -3.84
N ALA A 103 -3.65 -20.47 -4.83
CA ALA A 103 -4.60 -19.53 -5.42
C ALA A 103 -5.29 -18.58 -4.41
N LEU A 104 -4.64 -18.27 -3.29
CA LEU A 104 -5.22 -17.45 -2.20
C LEU A 104 -5.19 -15.94 -2.49
N VAL A 105 -4.58 -15.50 -3.58
CA VAL A 105 -4.36 -14.08 -3.92
C VAL A 105 -5.67 -13.29 -3.93
N ASP A 106 -6.74 -13.82 -4.55
CA ASP A 106 -8.00 -13.10 -4.68
C ASP A 106 -8.75 -12.99 -3.34
N GLU A 107 -8.84 -14.09 -2.60
CA GLU A 107 -9.46 -14.11 -1.27
C GLU A 107 -8.72 -13.20 -0.28
N ILE A 108 -7.39 -13.25 -0.26
CA ILE A 108 -6.57 -12.37 0.57
C ILE A 108 -6.77 -10.91 0.15
N ASN A 109 -6.86 -10.63 -1.15
CA ASN A 109 -7.12 -9.27 -1.62
C ASN A 109 -8.47 -8.75 -1.13
N GLU A 110 -9.53 -9.54 -1.28
CA GLU A 110 -10.88 -9.20 -0.79
C GLU A 110 -10.86 -8.97 0.72
N PHE A 111 -10.25 -9.88 1.47
CA PHE A 111 -10.11 -9.75 2.92
C PHE A 111 -9.34 -8.49 3.33
N ALA A 112 -8.18 -8.24 2.71
CA ALA A 112 -7.34 -7.09 2.99
C ALA A 112 -8.06 -5.76 2.71
N MET A 113 -8.84 -5.66 1.64
CA MET A 113 -9.60 -4.46 1.30
C MET A 113 -10.81 -4.26 2.23
N SER A 114 -11.42 -5.37 2.68
CA SER A 114 -12.55 -5.39 3.60
C SER A 114 -12.20 -5.20 5.07
N SER A 115 -10.91 -5.13 5.41
CA SER A 115 -10.43 -5.00 6.80
C SER A 115 -10.25 -3.52 7.18
N PRO A 116 -11.21 -2.88 7.86
CA PRO A 116 -10.99 -1.56 8.45
C PRO A 116 -10.39 -1.65 9.87
N ASP A 117 -9.45 -0.73 10.12
CA ASP A 117 -9.00 -0.17 11.40
C ASP A 117 -8.48 -1.09 12.53
N THR A 118 -8.42 -2.41 12.35
CA THR A 118 -7.86 -3.32 13.37
C THR A 118 -6.34 -3.46 13.34
N TYR A 119 -5.71 -3.09 12.22
CA TYR A 119 -4.27 -3.24 12.00
C TYR A 119 -3.59 -1.87 11.87
N ASP A 120 -2.30 -1.80 12.23
CA ASP A 120 -1.47 -0.63 11.90
C ASP A 120 -1.55 -0.37 10.39
N TRP A 121 -1.86 0.88 10.04
CA TRP A 121 -2.18 1.27 8.67
C TRP A 121 -1.05 0.92 7.69
N MET A 122 0.20 1.04 8.13
CA MET A 122 1.38 0.87 7.29
C MET A 122 1.67 -0.61 7.05
N LEU A 123 1.42 -1.46 8.06
CA LEU A 123 1.48 -2.91 7.91
C LEU A 123 0.39 -3.38 6.94
N LEU A 124 -0.84 -2.90 7.13
CA LEU A 124 -1.96 -3.22 6.24
C LEU A 124 -1.73 -2.73 4.81
N HIS A 125 -1.16 -1.53 4.64
CA HIS A 125 -0.78 -0.99 3.33
C HIS A 125 0.23 -1.89 2.63
N THR A 126 1.26 -2.34 3.34
CA THR A 126 2.29 -3.25 2.82
C THR A 126 1.66 -4.53 2.26
N VAL A 127 0.75 -5.17 3.01
CA VAL A 127 0.06 -6.39 2.56
C VAL A 127 -0.87 -6.12 1.38
N ARG A 128 -1.65 -5.03 1.41
CA ARG A 128 -2.55 -4.64 0.32
C ARG A 128 -1.79 -4.42 -0.99
N VAL A 129 -0.69 -3.66 -0.96
CA VAL A 129 0.11 -3.38 -2.16
C VAL A 129 0.78 -4.64 -2.67
N THR A 130 1.31 -5.48 -1.77
CA THR A 130 1.91 -6.78 -2.12
C THR A 130 0.93 -7.66 -2.90
N ILE A 131 -0.25 -7.88 -2.34
CA ILE A 131 -1.25 -8.79 -2.92
C ILE A 131 -1.87 -8.20 -4.19
N ALA A 132 -2.15 -6.89 -4.22
CA ALA A 132 -2.61 -6.21 -5.42
C ALA A 132 -1.58 -6.29 -6.56
N SER A 133 -0.29 -6.12 -6.25
CA SER A 133 0.79 -6.22 -7.24
C SER A 133 0.87 -7.63 -7.83
N ILE A 134 0.80 -8.68 -7.00
CA ILE A 134 0.75 -10.07 -7.46
C ILE A 134 -0.49 -10.32 -8.33
N LYS A 135 -1.66 -9.81 -7.93
CA LYS A 135 -2.90 -9.93 -8.70
C LYS A 135 -2.79 -9.27 -10.08
N ILE A 136 -2.21 -8.07 -10.15
CA ILE A 136 -1.95 -7.37 -11.42
C ILE A 136 -0.95 -8.16 -12.27
N GLY A 137 0.17 -8.61 -11.68
CA GLY A 137 1.17 -9.42 -12.36
C GLY A 137 0.60 -10.72 -12.94
N LYS A 138 -0.30 -11.38 -12.21
CA LYS A 138 -1.05 -12.55 -12.69
C LYS A 138 -1.90 -12.19 -13.92
N GLY A 139 -2.63 -11.08 -13.87
CA GLY A 139 -3.41 -10.57 -15.02
C GLY A 139 -2.54 -10.20 -16.23
N MET A 140 -1.27 -9.85 -16.00
CA MET A 140 -0.28 -9.57 -17.05
C MET A 140 0.46 -10.81 -17.55
N GLY A 141 0.19 -12.00 -17.01
CA GLY A 141 0.80 -13.26 -17.45
C GLY A 141 2.21 -13.53 -16.91
N TYR A 142 2.58 -12.94 -15.76
CA TYR A 142 3.86 -13.22 -15.12
C TYR A 142 3.91 -14.67 -14.63
N ASP A 143 5.08 -15.31 -14.74
CA ASP A 143 5.32 -16.64 -14.20
C ASP A 143 5.52 -16.61 -12.66
N THR A 144 5.54 -17.77 -12.01
CA THR A 144 5.68 -17.86 -10.55
C THR A 144 6.91 -17.12 -10.03
N LYS A 145 8.03 -17.20 -10.76
CA LYS A 145 9.25 -16.48 -10.39
C LYS A 145 9.03 -14.97 -10.42
N GLY A 146 8.48 -14.43 -11.51
CA GLY A 146 8.19 -13.01 -11.65
C GLY A 146 7.16 -12.52 -10.62
N LEU A 147 6.17 -13.34 -10.26
CA LEU A 147 5.21 -13.02 -9.20
C LEU A 147 5.86 -12.97 -7.82
N LEU A 148 6.80 -13.87 -7.52
CA LEU A 148 7.56 -13.85 -6.27
C LEU A 148 8.48 -12.63 -6.17
N GLU A 149 9.16 -12.30 -7.27
CA GLU A 149 10.02 -11.10 -7.33
C GLU A 149 9.19 -9.82 -7.16
N LEU A 150 8.06 -9.72 -7.87
CA LEU A 150 7.14 -8.59 -7.77
C LEU A 150 6.53 -8.47 -6.37
N GLY A 151 6.07 -9.59 -5.80
CA GLY A 151 5.49 -9.62 -4.46
C GLY A 151 6.50 -9.21 -3.41
N LEU A 152 7.74 -9.68 -3.48
CA LEU A 152 8.80 -9.31 -2.55
C LEU A 152 9.18 -7.82 -2.68
N ALA A 153 9.27 -7.30 -3.91
CA ALA A 153 9.54 -5.88 -4.15
C ALA A 153 8.44 -4.99 -3.55
N ALA A 154 7.17 -5.32 -3.81
CA ALA A 154 6.03 -4.61 -3.25
C ALA A 154 6.00 -4.69 -1.71
N PHE A 155 6.36 -5.84 -1.13
CA PHE A 155 6.44 -6.00 0.32
C PHE A 155 7.53 -5.13 0.96
N MET A 156 8.58 -4.79 0.21
CA MET A 156 9.74 -4.04 0.70
C MET A 156 9.74 -2.56 0.29
N GLU A 157 8.78 -2.11 -0.52
CA GLU A 157 8.80 -0.81 -1.19
C GLU A 157 8.96 0.39 -0.22
N ASN A 158 8.40 0.27 0.99
CA ASN A 158 8.33 1.33 1.97
C ASN A 158 9.26 1.12 3.18
N VAL A 159 10.25 0.22 3.11
CA VAL A 159 11.16 -0.02 4.26
C VAL A 159 11.90 1.24 4.73
N GLY A 160 12.16 2.19 3.83
CA GLY A 160 12.75 3.48 4.19
C GLY A 160 11.82 4.39 4.99
N MET A 161 10.49 4.20 4.86
CA MET A 161 9.50 4.97 5.61
C MET A 161 9.58 4.68 7.10
N TYR A 162 9.96 3.45 7.48
CA TYR A 162 10.12 3.06 8.89
C TYR A 162 11.18 3.89 9.64
N LYS A 163 12.12 4.52 8.94
CA LYS A 163 13.14 5.40 9.54
C LYS A 163 12.71 6.86 9.64
N ILE A 164 11.57 7.24 9.09
CA ILE A 164 11.02 8.59 9.23
C ILE A 164 10.49 8.76 10.66
N PRO A 165 10.69 9.89 11.34
CA PRO A 165 10.19 10.07 12.70
C PRO A 165 8.66 9.90 12.81
N ASP A 166 8.20 9.19 13.85
CA ASP A 166 6.77 8.89 14.05
C ASP A 166 5.89 10.15 14.16
N PHE A 167 6.41 11.25 14.73
CA PHE A 167 5.68 12.51 14.82
C PHE A 167 5.46 13.19 13.46
N ILE A 168 6.25 12.83 12.45
CA ILE A 168 6.07 13.26 11.06
C ILE A 168 5.10 12.31 10.36
N GLN A 169 5.29 11.00 10.50
CA GLN A 169 4.44 9.99 9.85
C GLN A 169 2.98 10.05 10.29
N ASN A 170 2.74 10.31 11.58
CA ASN A 170 1.40 10.30 12.18
C ASN A 170 0.79 11.70 12.30
N LYS A 171 1.40 12.72 11.68
CA LYS A 171 0.94 14.10 11.77
C LYS A 171 -0.43 14.27 11.11
N LYS A 172 -1.38 14.87 11.83
CA LYS A 172 -2.75 15.12 11.32
C LYS A 172 -2.87 16.48 10.62
N GLU A 173 -2.02 17.43 11.01
CA GLU A 173 -1.94 18.74 10.38
C GLU A 173 -1.12 18.69 9.09
N LYS A 174 -1.18 19.78 8.32
CA LYS A 174 -0.32 19.93 7.14
C LYS A 174 1.16 19.78 7.53
N LEU A 175 1.87 19.00 6.72
CA LEU A 175 3.32 18.88 6.82
C LEU A 175 3.98 20.20 6.42
N LYS A 176 5.02 20.57 7.16
CA LYS A 176 5.88 21.69 6.83
C LYS A 176 6.83 21.31 5.68
N PRO A 177 7.34 22.27 4.90
CA PRO A 177 8.29 21.99 3.82
C PRO A 177 9.51 21.17 4.25
N GLU A 178 10.01 21.38 5.48
CA GLU A 178 11.13 20.64 6.05
C GLU A 178 10.76 19.19 6.36
N GLU A 179 9.54 18.94 6.87
CA GLU A 179 9.03 17.60 7.16
C GLU A 179 8.81 16.80 5.87
N ILE A 180 8.28 17.45 4.82
CA ILE A 180 8.17 16.87 3.48
C ILE A 180 9.56 16.51 2.93
N SER A 181 10.54 17.37 3.15
CA SER A 181 11.93 17.13 2.72
C SER A 181 12.55 15.94 3.43
N ILE A 182 12.21 15.70 4.70
CA ILE A 182 12.60 14.49 5.44
C ILE A 182 11.93 13.25 4.85
N ILE A 183 10.61 13.29 4.62
CA ILE A 183 9.88 12.15 4.02
C ILE A 183 10.44 11.81 2.64
N LYS A 184 10.78 12.79 1.82
CA LYS A 184 11.36 12.58 0.48
C LYS A 184 12.69 11.80 0.50
N GLN A 185 13.32 11.63 1.67
CA GLN A 185 14.51 10.79 1.81
C GLN A 185 14.19 9.29 1.90
N HIS A 186 12.95 8.90 2.20
CA HIS A 186 12.58 7.49 2.40
C HIS A 186 12.98 6.57 1.24
N PRO A 187 12.90 6.93 -0.06
CA PRO A 187 13.32 6.01 -1.13
C PRO A 187 14.83 5.78 -1.11
N LYS A 188 15.62 6.84 -0.85
CA LYS A 188 17.08 6.74 -0.71
C LYS A 188 17.46 5.90 0.51
N ILE A 189 16.76 6.09 1.63
CA ILE A 189 16.96 5.28 2.84
C ILE A 189 16.60 3.82 2.56
N GLY A 190 15.48 3.58 1.87
CA GLY A 190 15.03 2.25 1.45
C GLY A 190 16.08 1.55 0.59
N PHE A 191 16.58 2.24 -0.45
CA PHE A 191 17.69 1.76 -1.28
C PHE A 191 18.90 1.35 -0.44
N GLN A 192 19.31 2.18 0.52
CA GLN A 192 20.46 1.89 1.40
C GLN A 192 20.22 0.68 2.31
N ILE A 193 18.99 0.46 2.77
CA ILE A 193 18.60 -0.71 3.56
C ILE A 193 18.66 -1.96 2.68
N LEU A 194 18.02 -1.92 1.51
CA LEU A 194 17.90 -3.06 0.60
C LEU A 194 19.22 -3.43 -0.08
N SER A 195 20.10 -2.45 -0.34
CA SER A 195 21.45 -2.69 -0.89
C SER A 195 22.34 -3.56 0.02
N LYS A 196 21.97 -3.71 1.29
CA LYS A 196 22.67 -4.61 2.23
C LYS A 196 22.23 -6.07 2.08
N LEU A 197 21.15 -6.33 1.34
CA LEU A 197 20.78 -7.67 0.95
C LEU A 197 21.86 -8.19 -0.01
N GLY A 198 22.41 -9.37 0.28
CA GLY A 198 23.49 -9.94 -0.52
C GLY A 198 23.15 -10.06 -2.01
N GLY A 199 24.15 -10.25 -2.88
CA GLY A 199 24.03 -10.11 -4.33
C GLY A 199 22.89 -10.89 -5.02
N ARG A 200 22.34 -11.95 -4.40
CA ARG A 200 21.14 -12.64 -4.87
C ARG A 200 19.88 -11.76 -4.95
N TYR A 201 19.87 -10.65 -4.22
CA TYR A 201 18.76 -9.69 -4.13
C TYR A 201 19.14 -8.32 -4.70
N GLY A 202 20.22 -8.21 -5.48
CA GLY A 202 20.68 -6.93 -6.02
C GLY A 202 19.69 -6.24 -6.98
N TRP A 203 18.63 -6.93 -7.41
CA TRP A 203 17.54 -6.38 -8.21
C TRP A 203 16.48 -5.65 -7.37
N LEU A 204 16.52 -5.74 -6.03
CA LEU A 204 15.60 -5.03 -5.12
C LEU A 204 16.08 -3.61 -4.76
N SER A 205 17.32 -3.27 -5.06
CA SER A 205 17.95 -1.98 -4.74
C SER A 205 18.39 -1.27 -6.00
#